data_AF-A0A8H4A4B6-F1
#
_entry.id   AF-A0A8H4A4B6-F1
#
_cell.length_a   1.000
_cell.length_b   1.000
_cell.length_c   1.000
_cell.angle_alpha   90.00
_cell.angle_beta   90.00
_cell.angle_gamma   90.00
#
_symmetry.space_group_name_H-M   'P 1'
#
loop_
_entity.id
_entity.type
_entity.pdbx_description
1 polymer ?
#
loop_
_entity_poly.entity_id
_entity_poly.type
_entity_poly.pdbx_seq_one_letter_code
_entity_poly.pdbx_strand_id
1 'polypeptide(L)'
;MASTSSDTVSPVTSINYRPAASCNSPQRVNLKTSLTHPINISWIVPEELIEGLSLDPLSGTIDLFDVYTSASLYQHYYENVRNTSQTLQRRSSRTYQRPTLIGNLALSSCPGKKVRLNGPVRGRATIDRDLDLDFQRLKSSDISMIICCLNDEELAFLGVPWPKYCELAQKHNLQIIRIPMVEGGCPDTLDQMDQVVMQMDRHIQSGQRVLAHCRGG
;
A
#
# COMPACT_ATOMS: atom_id res chain seq x y z
N MET A 1 -35.70 3.46 -83.80
CA MET A 1 -34.55 2.96 -84.58
C MET A 1 -33.30 3.51 -83.94
N ALA A 2 -32.45 2.60 -83.48
CA ALA A 2 -31.21 2.88 -82.78
C ALA A 2 -30.14 3.40 -83.75
N SER A 3 -29.34 4.36 -83.30
CA SER A 3 -28.07 4.71 -83.93
C SER A 3 -27.01 4.85 -82.83
N THR A 4 -26.08 3.92 -82.90
CA THR A 4 -24.85 3.75 -82.13
C THR A 4 -23.82 4.82 -82.49
N SER A 5 -23.14 5.36 -81.49
CA SER A 5 -21.79 5.91 -81.64
C SER A 5 -20.90 5.41 -80.52
N SER A 6 -19.80 4.82 -80.95
CA SER A 6 -18.68 4.23 -80.24
C SER A 6 -17.89 5.25 -79.43
N ASP A 7 -17.50 4.91 -78.19
CA ASP A 7 -16.36 5.53 -77.53
C ASP A 7 -15.41 4.48 -76.95
N THR A 8 -14.15 4.71 -77.29
CA THR A 8 -12.93 3.94 -77.06
C THR A 8 -12.58 3.78 -75.57
N VAL A 9 -12.28 2.54 -75.18
CA VAL A 9 -11.80 2.15 -73.85
C VAL A 9 -10.32 2.49 -73.70
N SER A 10 -9.96 3.33 -72.73
CA SER A 10 -8.60 3.47 -72.21
C SER A 10 -8.43 2.60 -70.96
N PRO A 11 -7.29 1.92 -70.74
CA PRO A 11 -7.13 1.03 -69.61
C PRO A 11 -6.89 1.83 -68.33
N VAL A 12 -7.80 1.68 -67.36
CA VAL A 12 -7.66 2.24 -66.02
C VAL A 12 -6.55 1.48 -65.28
N THR A 13 -5.48 2.21 -64.96
CA THR A 13 -4.36 1.76 -64.14
C THR A 13 -4.89 1.29 -62.79
N SER A 14 -4.74 -0.01 -62.50
CA SER A 14 -5.12 -0.61 -61.23
C SER A 14 -4.32 0.02 -60.08
N ILE A 15 -4.98 0.86 -59.28
CA ILE A 15 -4.44 1.37 -58.02
C ILE A 15 -4.36 0.18 -57.05
N ASN A 16 -3.14 -0.31 -56.82
CA ASN A 16 -2.86 -1.27 -55.76
C ASN A 16 -3.17 -0.60 -54.41
N TYR A 17 -4.34 -0.89 -53.84
CA TYR A 17 -4.60 -0.62 -52.44
C TYR A 17 -3.65 -1.49 -51.61
N ARG A 18 -2.68 -0.84 -50.94
CA ARG A 18 -1.97 -1.46 -49.82
C ARG A 18 -3.01 -1.91 -48.80
N PRO A 19 -3.01 -3.17 -48.34
CA PRO A 19 -3.85 -3.54 -47.21
C PRO A 19 -3.45 -2.66 -46.04
N ALA A 20 -4.41 -1.96 -45.45
CA ALA A 20 -4.21 -1.30 -44.17
C ALA A 20 -3.64 -2.33 -43.20
N ALA A 21 -2.48 -2.02 -42.61
CA ALA A 21 -1.87 -2.86 -41.60
C ALA A 21 -2.92 -3.16 -40.53
N SER A 22 -3.26 -4.45 -40.38
CA SER A 22 -4.12 -4.95 -39.32
C SER A 22 -3.52 -4.58 -37.97
N CYS A 23 -3.94 -3.46 -37.40
CA CYS A 23 -3.63 -3.03 -36.05
C CYS A 23 -4.48 -3.80 -35.02
N ASN A 24 -4.39 -5.12 -35.04
CA ASN A 24 -4.90 -5.98 -33.97
C ASN A 24 -3.72 -6.63 -33.23
N SER A 25 -2.84 -5.79 -32.65
CA SER A 25 -2.08 -6.23 -31.49
C SER A 25 -2.98 -6.06 -30.27
N PRO A 26 -3.32 -7.13 -29.52
CA PRO A 26 -4.04 -6.94 -28.27
C PRO A 26 -3.22 -6.00 -27.39
N GLN A 27 -3.81 -4.90 -26.93
CA GLN A 27 -3.19 -4.04 -25.93
C GLN A 27 -2.73 -4.95 -24.80
N ARG A 28 -1.41 -5.01 -24.56
CA ARG A 28 -0.87 -5.79 -23.44
C ARG A 28 -1.45 -5.18 -22.17
N VAL A 29 -2.45 -5.84 -21.60
CA VAL A 29 -2.95 -5.53 -20.28
C VAL A 29 -1.80 -5.77 -19.33
N ASN A 30 -1.22 -4.70 -18.80
CA ASN A 30 -0.11 -4.79 -17.87
C ASN A 30 -0.70 -5.27 -16.54
N LEU A 31 -0.55 -6.57 -16.23
CA LEU A 31 -1.10 -7.21 -15.04
C LEU A 31 -0.13 -7.05 -13.86
N LYS A 32 -0.62 -6.48 -12.77
CA LYS A 32 0.11 -6.31 -11.51
C LYS A 32 -0.25 -7.45 -10.55
N THR A 33 0.70 -8.33 -10.27
CA THR A 33 0.56 -9.44 -9.32
C THR A 33 1.41 -9.20 -8.07
N SER A 34 1.26 -10.02 -7.02
CA SER A 34 2.12 -9.92 -5.83
C SER A 34 3.61 -10.15 -6.12
N LEU A 35 3.96 -10.76 -7.26
CA LEU A 35 5.35 -10.96 -7.68
C LEU A 35 5.91 -9.78 -8.47
N THR A 36 5.14 -9.24 -9.44
CA THR A 36 5.63 -8.13 -10.28
C THR A 36 5.48 -6.78 -9.59
N HIS A 37 4.44 -6.63 -8.76
CA HIS A 37 4.06 -5.41 -8.06
C HIS A 37 3.55 -5.78 -6.67
N PRO A 38 4.46 -6.18 -5.76
CA PRO A 38 4.09 -6.55 -4.40
C PRO A 38 3.32 -5.41 -3.71
N ILE A 39 2.55 -5.76 -2.68
CA ILE A 39 1.91 -4.76 -1.83
C ILE A 39 2.94 -3.74 -1.33
N ASN A 40 2.61 -2.46 -1.54
CA ASN A 40 3.44 -1.34 -1.09
C ASN A 40 3.11 -1.04 0.38
N ILE A 41 4.12 -0.95 1.23
CA ILE A 41 3.97 -0.65 2.66
C ILE A 41 4.62 0.71 2.89
N SER A 42 3.81 1.73 3.14
CA SER A 42 4.27 3.11 3.35
C SER A 42 4.33 3.40 4.84
N TRP A 43 5.54 3.40 5.41
CA TRP A 43 5.76 3.70 6.82
C TRP A 43 5.53 5.19 7.14
N ILE A 44 4.88 5.45 8.28
CA ILE A 44 4.64 6.82 8.78
C ILE A 44 5.91 7.42 9.37
N VAL A 45 6.72 6.63 10.07
CA VAL A 45 8.04 7.02 10.61
C VAL A 45 9.13 6.31 9.79
N PRO A 46 10.25 6.95 9.40
CA PRO A 46 11.33 6.29 8.69
C PRO A 46 12.07 5.38 9.66
N GLU A 47 12.53 4.23 9.18
CA GLU A 47 13.10 3.18 10.04
C GLU A 47 14.34 3.67 10.80
N GLU A 48 15.11 4.57 10.19
CA GLU A 48 16.28 5.19 10.78
C GLU A 48 16.00 6.10 11.98
N LEU A 49 14.79 6.66 12.08
CA LEU A 49 14.40 7.54 13.19
C LEU A 49 13.80 6.77 14.37
N ILE A 50 13.37 5.52 14.17
CA ILE A 50 12.69 4.72 15.21
C ILE A 50 13.54 4.61 16.48
N GLU A 51 14.83 4.32 16.34
CA GLU A 51 15.72 4.20 17.51
C GLU A 51 15.88 5.53 18.26
N GLY A 52 16.05 6.64 17.53
CA GLY A 52 16.12 7.97 18.12
C GLY A 52 14.85 8.35 18.87
N LEU A 53 13.69 8.14 18.25
CA LEU A 53 12.37 8.43 18.83
C LEU A 53 12.01 7.49 20.00
N SER A 54 12.58 6.28 20.03
CA SER A 54 12.42 5.36 21.16
C SER A 54 13.23 5.81 22.39
N LEU A 55 14.36 6.46 22.15
CA LEU A 55 15.29 6.93 23.18
C LEU A 55 14.87 8.28 23.75
N ASP A 56 14.38 9.16 22.89
CA ASP A 56 13.89 10.50 23.22
C ASP A 56 12.52 10.71 22.57
N PRO A 57 11.43 10.33 23.25
CA PRO A 57 10.07 10.53 22.72
C PRO A 57 9.76 12.01 22.48
N LEU A 58 8.99 12.30 21.43
CA LEU A 58 8.59 13.67 21.10
C LEU A 58 7.89 14.35 22.27
N SER A 59 8.20 15.62 22.50
CA SER A 59 7.46 16.45 23.46
C SER A 59 6.07 16.80 22.92
N GLY A 60 5.14 17.19 23.79
CA GLY A 60 3.78 17.58 23.37
C GLY A 60 3.69 18.83 22.47
N THR A 61 4.82 19.51 22.20
CA THR A 61 4.90 20.71 21.36
C THR A 61 5.56 20.44 20.01
N ILE A 62 6.15 19.26 19.80
CA ILE A 62 6.85 18.88 18.58
C ILE A 62 6.18 17.62 18.05
N ASP A 63 5.73 17.64 16.81
CA ASP A 63 5.19 16.45 16.18
C ASP A 63 6.14 15.87 15.11
N LEU A 64 5.71 14.78 14.49
CA LEU A 64 6.50 14.13 13.46
C LEU A 64 6.64 15.00 12.19
N PHE A 65 5.66 15.86 11.91
CA PHE A 65 5.72 16.81 10.78
C PHE A 65 6.82 17.85 11.01
N ASP A 66 6.98 18.35 12.24
CA ASP A 66 8.09 19.23 12.60
C ASP A 66 9.44 18.54 12.40
N VAL A 67 9.57 17.27 12.80
CA VAL A 67 10.78 16.48 12.59
C VAL A 67 11.11 16.33 11.10
N TYR A 68 10.10 16.13 10.25
CA TYR A 68 10.29 15.99 8.81
C TYR A 68 10.63 17.30 8.10
N THR A 69 10.10 18.42 8.58
CA THR A 69 10.26 19.71 7.91
C THR A 69 11.42 20.54 8.45
N SER A 70 11.92 20.21 9.65
CA SER A 70 13.07 20.86 10.27
C SER A 70 14.33 19.97 10.19
N ALA A 71 15.28 20.38 9.35
CA ALA A 71 16.55 19.67 9.19
C ALA A 71 17.32 19.49 10.51
N SER A 72 17.23 20.46 11.43
CA SER A 72 17.91 20.35 12.74
C SER A 72 17.26 19.31 13.64
N LEU A 73 15.92 19.19 13.63
CA LEU A 73 15.21 18.15 14.37
C LEU A 73 15.46 16.77 13.77
N TYR A 74 15.40 16.64 12.44
CA TYR A 74 15.74 15.39 11.75
C TYR A 74 17.15 14.92 12.14
N GLN A 75 18.14 15.81 12.05
CA GLN A 75 19.53 15.49 12.38
C GLN A 75 19.71 15.10 13.85
N HIS A 76 18.96 15.75 14.74
CA HIS A 76 18.98 15.43 16.16
C HIS A 76 18.55 13.98 16.42
N TYR A 77 17.42 13.55 15.86
CA TYR A 77 16.91 12.19 16.04
C TYR A 77 17.72 11.15 15.25
N TYR A 78 18.21 11.50 14.06
CA TYR A 78 18.99 10.58 13.21
C TYR A 78 20.41 10.34 13.76
N GLU A 79 21.16 11.38 14.10
CA GLU A 79 22.57 11.25 14.50
C GLU A 79 22.78 11.43 16.01
N ASN A 80 22.26 12.50 16.60
CA ASN A 80 22.70 12.92 17.93
C ASN A 80 22.19 11.98 19.02
N VAL A 81 20.90 11.65 19.01
CA VAL A 81 20.28 10.75 19.99
C VAL A 81 20.79 9.32 19.80
N ARG A 82 20.88 8.87 18.54
CA ARG A 82 21.39 7.55 18.15
C ARG A 82 22.84 7.34 18.59
N ASN A 83 23.74 8.26 18.26
CA ASN A 83 25.17 8.12 18.55
C ASN A 83 25.51 8.28 20.03
N THR A 84 24.83 9.19 20.74
CA THR A 84 25.00 9.39 22.19
C THR A 84 24.72 8.09 22.95
N SER A 85 23.63 7.43 22.59
CA SER A 85 23.19 6.19 23.24
C SER A 85 24.11 5.01 22.95
N GLN A 86 24.60 4.87 21.70
CA GLN A 86 25.61 3.86 21.35
C GLN A 86 26.94 4.07 22.09
N THR A 87 27.35 5.33 22.27
CA THR A 87 28.59 5.68 22.97
C THR A 87 28.49 5.38 24.47
N LEU A 88 27.35 5.68 25.10
CA LEU A 88 27.08 5.36 26.49
C LEU A 88 27.05 3.84 26.73
N GLN A 89 26.44 3.07 25.83
CA GLN A 89 26.39 1.61 25.92
C GLN A 89 27.78 0.97 25.83
N ARG A 90 28.66 1.45 24.93
CA ARG A 90 30.02 0.90 24.79
C ARG A 90 30.92 1.15 26.00
N ARG A 91 30.64 2.18 26.80
CA ARG A 91 31.43 2.55 27.99
C ARG A 91 31.00 1.83 29.26
N SER A 92 29.81 1.24 29.30
CA SER A 92 29.27 0.53 30.47
C SER A 92 29.27 -0.98 30.25
N SER A 93 30.14 -1.71 30.95
CA SER A 93 30.16 -3.18 31.01
C SER A 93 29.05 -3.79 31.90
N ARG A 94 28.02 -3.02 32.26
CA ARG A 94 26.85 -3.50 33.02
C ARG A 94 25.65 -3.75 32.10
N THR A 95 24.85 -4.75 32.46
CA THR A 95 23.59 -5.22 31.87
C THR A 95 22.57 -4.09 31.64
N TYR A 96 22.80 -3.20 30.68
CA TYR A 96 21.78 -2.29 30.20
C TYR A 96 20.85 -3.08 29.30
N GLN A 97 19.60 -3.23 29.74
CA GLN A 97 18.54 -3.67 28.85
C GLN A 97 18.45 -2.65 27.73
N ARG A 98 18.54 -3.11 26.47
CA ARG A 98 18.30 -2.23 25.33
C ARG A 98 16.90 -1.62 25.50
N PRO A 99 16.74 -0.32 25.23
CA PRO A 99 15.41 0.27 25.21
C PRO A 99 14.52 -0.53 24.27
N THR A 100 13.30 -0.79 24.71
CA THR A 100 12.26 -1.35 23.83
C THR A 100 12.03 -0.33 22.73
N LEU A 101 12.34 -0.71 21.49
CA LEU A 101 12.08 0.15 20.35
C LEU A 101 10.57 0.33 20.22
N ILE A 102 10.13 1.54 19.89
CA ILE A 102 8.76 1.76 19.47
C ILE A 102 8.51 1.08 18.13
N GLY A 103 7.26 0.68 17.94
CA GLY A 103 6.76 0.16 16.69
C GLY A 103 6.54 1.27 15.67
N ASN A 104 5.75 0.97 14.65
CA ASN A 104 5.46 1.93 13.60
C ASN A 104 4.07 1.68 13.02
N LEU A 105 3.51 2.71 12.41
CA LEU A 105 2.30 2.64 11.61
C LEU A 105 2.68 2.64 10.13
N ALA A 106 2.04 1.79 9.34
CA ALA A 106 2.12 1.82 7.89
C ALA A 106 0.74 1.96 7.26
N LEU A 107 0.73 2.49 6.03
CA LEU A 107 -0.42 2.56 5.16
C LEU A 107 -0.23 1.68 3.93
N SER A 108 -1.31 1.06 3.45
CA SER A 108 -1.31 0.36 2.17
C SER A 108 -2.71 0.27 1.55
N SER A 109 -2.76 -0.03 0.26
CA SER A 109 -3.97 -0.56 -0.39
C SER A 109 -4.35 -1.95 0.16
N CYS A 110 -5.63 -2.33 0.05
CA CYS A 110 -6.14 -3.64 0.47
C CYS A 110 -5.24 -4.84 0.07
N PRO A 111 -4.81 -5.69 1.02
CA PRO A 111 -4.14 -6.96 0.73
C PRO A 111 -4.97 -7.86 -0.20
N GLY A 112 -4.29 -8.56 -1.10
CA GLY A 112 -4.90 -9.50 -2.06
C GLY A 112 -5.85 -8.87 -3.08
N LYS A 113 -5.84 -7.53 -3.19
CA LYS A 113 -6.72 -6.75 -4.07
C LYS A 113 -6.71 -7.26 -5.51
N LYS A 114 -7.90 -7.51 -6.03
CA LYS A 114 -8.15 -7.83 -7.43
C LYS A 114 -9.02 -6.74 -8.04
N VAL A 115 -8.55 -6.17 -9.14
CA VAL A 115 -9.28 -5.19 -9.93
C VAL A 115 -9.26 -5.66 -11.37
N ARG A 116 -10.38 -6.23 -11.81
CA ARG A 116 -10.59 -6.67 -13.18
C ARG A 116 -11.08 -5.47 -13.98
N LEU A 117 -10.24 -4.95 -14.88
CA LEU A 117 -10.67 -3.94 -15.86
C LEU A 117 -10.69 -4.60 -17.24
N ASN A 118 -11.80 -4.47 -17.95
CA ASN A 118 -11.85 -4.79 -19.38
C ASN A 118 -11.15 -3.64 -20.14
N GLY A 119 -9.81 -3.61 -20.11
CA GLY A 119 -8.97 -2.56 -20.70
C GLY A 119 -8.52 -1.46 -19.72
N PRO A 120 -7.60 -0.55 -20.12
CA PRO A 120 -7.07 0.47 -19.21
C PRO A 120 -8.11 1.54 -18.89
N VAL A 121 -8.78 1.46 -17.74
CA VAL A 121 -9.64 2.57 -17.26
C VAL A 121 -8.74 3.61 -16.60
N ARG A 122 -8.68 4.82 -17.17
CA ARG A 122 -7.84 5.94 -16.70
C ARG A 122 -6.34 5.60 -16.59
N GLY A 123 -5.83 4.75 -17.48
CA GLY A 123 -4.41 4.34 -17.49
C GLY A 123 -3.98 3.44 -16.33
N ARG A 124 -4.93 2.94 -15.52
CA ARG A 124 -4.61 2.00 -14.43
C ARG A 124 -4.48 0.57 -14.97
N ALA A 125 -3.39 -0.08 -14.57
CA ALA A 125 -3.14 -1.49 -14.81
C ALA A 125 -4.17 -2.39 -14.09
N THR A 126 -4.40 -3.59 -14.63
CA THR A 126 -5.20 -4.63 -13.96
C THR A 126 -4.41 -5.13 -12.75
N ILE A 127 -5.08 -5.33 -11.62
CA ILE A 127 -4.45 -5.82 -10.38
C ILE A 127 -5.00 -7.20 -10.06
N ASP A 128 -4.13 -8.16 -9.79
CA ASP A 128 -4.48 -9.50 -9.33
C ASP A 128 -3.45 -9.98 -8.30
N ARG A 129 -3.52 -9.41 -7.09
CA ARG A 129 -2.66 -9.80 -5.98
C ARG A 129 -3.24 -11.00 -5.23
N ASP A 130 -2.35 -11.82 -4.71
CA ASP A 130 -2.72 -12.92 -3.83
C ASP A 130 -2.72 -12.48 -2.36
N LEU A 131 -3.74 -12.90 -1.61
CA LEU A 131 -3.92 -12.47 -0.22
C LEU A 131 -2.92 -13.15 0.72
N ASP A 132 -2.61 -14.42 0.48
CA ASP A 132 -1.70 -15.20 1.31
C ASP A 132 -0.26 -14.67 1.16
N LEU A 133 0.15 -14.37 -0.07
CA LEU A 133 1.45 -13.75 -0.36
C LEU A 133 1.55 -12.33 0.22
N ASP A 134 0.49 -11.53 0.11
CA ASP A 134 0.49 -10.18 0.69
C ASP A 134 0.60 -10.27 2.23
N PHE A 135 -0.15 -11.14 2.91
CA PHE A 135 -0.02 -11.36 4.36
C PHE A 135 1.34 -11.91 4.78
N GLN A 136 1.91 -12.85 4.02
CA GLN A 136 3.28 -13.32 4.24
C GLN A 136 4.27 -12.15 4.18
N ARG A 137 4.08 -11.22 3.23
CA ARG A 137 4.91 -10.03 3.11
C ARG A 137 4.73 -9.09 4.30
N LEU A 138 3.50 -8.86 4.76
CA LEU A 138 3.25 -8.07 5.97
C LEU A 138 4.00 -8.67 7.18
N LYS A 139 3.94 -10.00 7.36
CA LYS A 139 4.69 -10.70 8.41
C LYS A 139 6.19 -10.54 8.25
N SER A 140 6.72 -10.61 7.04
CA SER A 140 8.16 -10.38 6.78
C SER A 140 8.62 -8.95 7.08
N SER A 141 7.67 -8.01 7.20
CA SER A 141 7.91 -6.62 7.60
C SER A 141 7.59 -6.37 9.08
N ASP A 142 7.45 -7.43 9.88
CA ASP A 142 7.12 -7.45 11.30
C ASP A 142 5.77 -6.80 11.66
N ILE A 143 4.86 -6.69 10.69
CA ILE A 143 3.48 -6.28 10.96
C ILE A 143 2.74 -7.40 11.69
N SER A 144 2.02 -7.03 12.73
CA SER A 144 1.27 -7.97 13.58
C SER A 144 -0.20 -7.60 13.75
N MET A 145 -0.58 -6.36 13.40
CA MET A 145 -1.95 -5.88 13.44
C MET A 145 -2.32 -5.19 12.13
N ILE A 146 -3.55 -5.43 11.67
CA ILE A 146 -4.16 -4.77 10.52
C ILE A 146 -5.42 -4.03 10.95
N ILE A 147 -5.52 -2.76 10.57
CA ILE A 147 -6.75 -1.97 10.62
C ILE A 147 -7.41 -2.03 9.25
N CYS A 148 -8.53 -2.73 9.16
CA CYS A 148 -9.31 -2.89 7.93
C CYS A 148 -10.48 -1.91 7.92
N CYS A 149 -10.41 -0.94 7.02
CA CYS A 149 -11.41 0.11 6.88
C CYS A 149 -12.57 -0.25 5.92
N LEU A 150 -12.65 -1.51 5.47
CA LEU A 150 -13.60 -1.95 4.44
C LEU A 150 -14.72 -2.81 5.02
N ASN A 151 -15.92 -2.67 4.46
CA ASN A 151 -17.05 -3.57 4.75
C ASN A 151 -16.91 -4.90 3.98
N ASP A 152 -17.85 -5.82 4.19
CA ASP A 152 -17.81 -7.17 3.60
C ASP A 152 -18.03 -7.13 2.09
N GLU A 153 -18.92 -6.26 1.63
CA GLU A 153 -19.25 -6.07 0.22
C GLU A 153 -18.04 -5.55 -0.56
N GLU A 154 -17.33 -4.58 -0.01
CA GLU A 154 -16.11 -4.02 -0.60
C GLU A 154 -14.98 -5.04 -0.66
N LEU A 155 -14.76 -5.80 0.43
CA LEU A 155 -13.78 -6.88 0.45
C LEU A 155 -14.10 -7.97 -0.59
N ALA A 156 -15.36 -8.38 -0.68
CA ALA A 156 -15.83 -9.33 -1.68
C ALA A 156 -15.66 -8.79 -3.10
N PHE A 157 -15.99 -7.51 -3.33
CA PHE A 157 -15.80 -6.83 -4.60
C PHE A 157 -14.33 -6.77 -5.04
N LEU A 158 -13.39 -6.63 -4.10
CA LEU A 158 -11.95 -6.69 -4.34
C LEU A 158 -11.41 -8.13 -4.47
N GLY A 159 -12.27 -9.15 -4.43
CA GLY A 159 -11.89 -10.56 -4.58
C GLY A 159 -11.22 -11.17 -3.34
N VAL A 160 -11.47 -10.60 -2.17
CA VAL A 160 -10.93 -11.02 -0.87
C VAL A 160 -12.03 -11.03 0.21
N PRO A 161 -13.09 -11.84 0.04
CA PRO A 161 -14.23 -11.83 0.96
C PRO A 161 -13.80 -12.11 2.41
N TRP A 162 -14.53 -11.51 3.36
CA TRP A 162 -14.17 -11.52 4.78
C TRP A 162 -13.84 -12.90 5.38
N PRO A 163 -14.55 -14.00 5.07
CA PRO A 163 -14.19 -15.33 5.59
C PRO A 163 -12.76 -15.76 5.21
N LYS A 164 -12.38 -15.59 3.94
CA LYS A 164 -11.03 -15.88 3.45
C LYS A 164 -9.99 -14.95 4.09
N TYR A 165 -10.36 -13.68 4.28
CA TYR A 165 -9.49 -12.70 4.93
C TYR A 165 -9.17 -13.08 6.38
N CYS A 166 -10.19 -13.46 7.15
CA CYS A 166 -10.02 -13.95 8.53
C CYS A 166 -9.18 -15.21 8.61
N GLU A 167 -9.51 -16.22 7.79
CA GLU A 167 -8.81 -17.50 7.77
C GLU A 167 -7.30 -17.31 7.54
N LEU A 168 -6.94 -16.51 6.53
CA LEU A 168 -5.54 -16.26 6.23
C LEU A 168 -4.87 -15.37 7.27
N ALA A 169 -5.58 -14.43 7.88
CA ALA A 169 -4.99 -13.61 8.95
C ALA A 169 -4.68 -14.45 10.18
N GLN A 170 -5.58 -15.37 10.54
CA GLN A 170 -5.33 -16.36 11.58
C GLN A 170 -4.14 -17.25 11.25
N LYS A 171 -4.07 -17.79 10.02
CA LYS A 171 -2.93 -18.58 9.54
C LYS A 171 -1.59 -17.87 9.71
N HIS A 172 -1.55 -16.56 9.49
CA HIS A 172 -0.33 -15.73 9.58
C HIS A 172 -0.10 -15.10 10.97
N ASN A 173 -0.97 -15.35 11.95
CA ASN A 173 -0.94 -14.66 13.25
C ASN A 173 -0.95 -13.13 13.09
N LEU A 174 -1.93 -12.63 12.34
CA LEU A 174 -2.25 -11.21 12.17
C LEU A 174 -3.54 -10.90 12.93
N GLN A 175 -3.45 -9.96 13.88
CA GLN A 175 -4.64 -9.40 14.51
C GLN A 175 -5.34 -8.45 13.53
N ILE A 176 -6.67 -8.50 13.47
CA ILE A 176 -7.45 -7.56 12.67
C ILE A 176 -8.38 -6.75 13.57
N ILE A 177 -8.38 -5.44 13.39
CA ILE A 177 -9.42 -4.54 13.89
C ILE A 177 -10.19 -4.02 12.67
N ARG A 178 -11.51 -4.08 12.72
CA ARG A 178 -12.37 -3.53 11.67
C ARG A 178 -12.95 -2.19 12.07
N ILE A 179 -12.84 -1.23 11.17
CA ILE A 179 -13.50 0.07 11.26
C ILE A 179 -14.11 0.40 9.88
N PRO A 180 -15.16 -0.34 9.45
CA PRO A 180 -15.72 -0.17 8.11
C PRO A 180 -16.20 1.27 7.92
N MET A 181 -15.76 1.91 6.85
CA MET A 181 -16.18 3.25 6.47
C MET A 181 -16.69 3.20 5.04
N VAL A 182 -17.79 3.91 4.77
CA VAL A 182 -18.27 4.10 3.38
C VAL A 182 -17.18 4.85 2.59
N GLU A 183 -17.01 4.54 1.31
CA GLU A 183 -16.04 5.23 0.44
C GLU A 183 -16.24 6.76 0.50
N GLY A 184 -15.21 7.49 0.93
CA GLY A 184 -15.24 8.95 1.11
C GLY A 184 -15.84 9.42 2.45
N GLY A 185 -16.23 8.50 3.33
CA GLY A 185 -16.76 8.77 4.66
C GLY A 185 -15.70 8.75 5.77
N CYS A 186 -16.19 8.82 7.00
CA CYS A 186 -15.44 8.71 8.25
C CYS A 186 -16.05 7.62 9.14
N PRO A 187 -15.41 7.24 10.27
CA PRO A 187 -16.00 6.31 11.22
C PRO A 187 -17.33 6.82 11.77
N ASP A 188 -18.21 5.91 12.18
CA ASP A 188 -19.56 6.25 12.65
C ASP A 188 -19.54 7.13 13.91
N THR A 189 -18.57 6.90 14.80
CA THR A 189 -18.44 7.62 16.07
C THR A 189 -16.99 7.93 16.41
N LEU A 190 -16.77 9.02 17.14
CA LEU A 190 -15.46 9.36 17.69
C LEU A 190 -14.99 8.33 18.72
N ASP A 191 -15.90 7.81 19.57
CA ASP A 191 -15.57 6.80 20.58
C ASP A 191 -14.98 5.52 19.96
N GLN A 192 -15.54 5.07 18.83
CA GLN A 192 -14.99 3.93 18.09
C GLN A 192 -13.58 4.25 17.59
N MET A 193 -13.36 5.45 17.04
CA MET A 193 -12.05 5.87 16.57
C MET A 193 -11.04 5.92 17.72
N ASP A 194 -11.40 6.51 18.86
CA ASP A 194 -10.55 6.60 20.04
C ASP A 194 -10.15 5.22 20.55
N GLN A 195 -11.08 4.26 20.57
CA GLN A 195 -10.78 2.88 20.96
C GLN A 195 -9.76 2.23 20.03
N VAL A 196 -9.90 2.43 18.71
CA VAL A 196 -8.96 1.89 17.73
C VAL A 196 -7.59 2.56 17.87
N VAL A 197 -7.53 3.89 18.01
CA VAL A 197 -6.28 4.63 18.22
C VAL A 197 -5.57 4.17 19.49
N MET A 198 -6.30 4.00 20.61
CA MET A 198 -5.72 3.50 21.86
C MET A 198 -5.21 2.05 21.76
N GLN A 199 -5.81 1.21 20.91
CA GLN A 199 -5.31 -0.14 20.66
C GLN A 199 -4.05 -0.11 19.79
N MET A 200 -4.05 0.71 18.73
CA MET A 200 -2.89 0.91 17.86
C MET A 200 -1.69 1.48 18.61
N ASP A 201 -1.91 2.51 19.43
CA ASP A 201 -0.85 3.13 20.23
C ASP A 201 -0.23 2.11 21.18
N ARG A 202 -1.02 1.35 21.96
CA ARG A 202 -0.47 0.29 22.82
C ARG A 202 0.37 -0.73 22.05
N HIS A 203 -0.07 -1.12 20.85
CA HIS A 203 0.68 -2.03 19.98
C HIS A 203 2.02 -1.42 19.57
N ILE A 204 2.02 -0.16 19.14
CA ILE A 204 3.21 0.60 18.75
C ILE A 204 4.15 0.82 19.94
N GLN A 205 3.66 1.23 21.11
CA GLN A 205 4.47 1.41 22.32
C GLN A 205 5.16 0.12 22.77
N SER A 206 4.58 -1.04 22.46
CA SER A 206 5.20 -2.35 22.73
C SER A 206 6.23 -2.81 21.70
N GLY A 207 6.54 -1.97 20.71
CA GLY A 207 7.49 -2.28 19.63
C GLY A 207 6.89 -2.99 18.43
N GLN A 208 5.57 -3.17 18.39
CA GLN A 208 4.90 -3.90 17.33
C GLN A 208 4.45 -2.98 16.19
N ARG A 209 4.47 -3.50 14.95
CA ARG A 209 4.11 -2.72 13.76
C ARG A 209 2.65 -2.98 13.35
N VAL A 210 1.98 -1.90 12.97
CA VAL A 210 0.55 -1.87 12.59
C VAL A 210 0.43 -1.41 11.14
N LEU A 211 -0.47 -2.04 10.37
CA LEU A 211 -0.84 -1.58 9.03
C LEU A 211 -2.30 -1.13 9.02
N ALA A 212 -2.58 0.08 8.56
CA ALA A 212 -3.94 0.48 8.20
C ALA A 212 -4.14 0.41 6.67
N HIS A 213 -5.32 -0.01 6.24
CA HIS A 213 -5.67 0.00 4.83
C HIS A 213 -7.14 0.33 4.59
N CYS A 214 -7.39 1.02 3.48
CA CYS A 214 -8.68 1.05 2.82
C CYS A 214 -8.59 0.29 1.47
N ARG A 215 -9.34 0.73 0.46
CA ARG A 215 -9.23 0.24 -0.91
C ARG A 215 -7.95 0.75 -1.59
N GLY A 216 -7.59 2.01 -1.34
CA GLY A 216 -6.53 2.74 -2.03
C GLY A 216 -5.20 2.82 -1.29
N GLY A 217 -5.23 2.81 0.05
CA GLY A 217 -4.15 3.34 0.89
C GLY A 217 -4.73 4.46 1.70
#